data_AF-D4DNC6-F1
#
_entry.id   AF-D4DNC6-F1
#
_cell.length_a   1.000
_cell.length_b   1.000
_cell.length_c   1.000
_cell.angle_alpha   90.00
_cell.angle_beta   90.00
_cell.angle_gamma   90.00
#
_symmetry.space_group_name_H-M   'P 1'
#
loop_
_entity.id
_entity.type
_entity.pdbx_description
1 polymer ?
#
loop_
_entity_poly.entity_id
_entity_poly.type
_entity_poly.pdbx_seq_one_letter_code
_entity_poly.pdbx_strand_id
1 'polypeptide(L)'
;MNLLSLLGKVGSMTMLSRILGFVRDMIIARVFGAGDATDAFFTAFKLPNLLRRIFAEGAFAQAFVPILAEYKQTKSPEATREFVRHIAGMLTFVLTIVTAIGVLAAPWIIHATATGFANKPDKLALSADLLRIMFPLYPVDFAVVICRLDTQHLPQVPNPRLHAGAAEPVVHRFRPVPRALLRPADYRAGVGGVCRRRVAARIPTALAGQTRVSQPAQAGL
;
A
#
# COMPACT_ATOMS: atom_id res chain seq x y z
N MET A 1 -15.14 26.94 -4.76
CA MET A 1 -13.88 26.30 -5.23
C MET A 1 -13.91 26.27 -6.74
N ASN A 2 -12.98 26.96 -7.43
CA ASN A 2 -13.02 27.06 -8.89
C ASN A 2 -12.60 25.72 -9.53
N LEU A 3 -13.38 25.24 -10.51
CA LEU A 3 -13.13 23.98 -11.20
C LEU A 3 -11.72 23.93 -11.83
N LEU A 4 -11.24 25.07 -12.33
CA LEU A 4 -9.91 25.24 -12.91
C LEU A 4 -8.77 24.92 -11.93
N SER A 5 -8.89 25.33 -10.66
CA SER A 5 -7.84 25.09 -9.68
C SER A 5 -7.80 23.64 -9.21
N LEU A 6 -8.94 22.96 -9.20
CA LEU A 6 -9.03 21.51 -8.95
C LEU A 6 -8.38 20.70 -10.08
N LEU A 7 -8.72 21.03 -11.34
CA LEU A 7 -8.13 20.38 -12.52
C LEU A 7 -6.62 20.61 -12.59
N GLY A 8 -6.16 21.84 -12.35
CA GLY A 8 -4.73 22.17 -12.30
C GLY A 8 -3.99 21.40 -11.21
N LYS A 9 -4.60 21.24 -10.02
CA LYS A 9 -3.98 20.53 -8.88
C LYS A 9 -3.87 19.03 -9.12
N VAL A 10 -4.91 18.37 -9.63
CA VAL A 10 -4.87 16.93 -9.96
C VAL A 10 -3.94 16.65 -11.15
N GLY A 11 -3.99 17.50 -12.18
CA GLY A 11 -3.15 17.39 -13.37
C GLY A 11 -1.67 17.53 -13.07
N SER A 12 -1.27 18.56 -12.32
CA SER A 12 0.12 18.78 -11.90
C SER A 12 0.66 17.63 -11.04
N MET A 13 -0.15 17.10 -10.11
CA MET A 13 0.23 15.96 -9.27
C MET A 13 0.40 14.67 -10.09
N THR A 14 -0.39 14.50 -11.14
CA THR A 14 -0.25 13.39 -12.10
C THR A 14 1.01 13.53 -12.97
N MET A 15 1.27 14.73 -13.49
CA MET A 15 2.44 15.01 -14.32
C MET A 15 3.74 14.81 -13.53
N LEU A 16 3.79 15.33 -12.29
CA LEU A 16 4.92 15.14 -11.40
C LEU A 16 5.18 13.65 -11.14
N SER A 17 4.12 12.86 -10.91
CA SER A 17 4.23 11.41 -10.71
C SER A 17 4.80 10.68 -11.93
N ARG A 18 4.47 11.14 -13.15
CA ARG A 18 5.02 10.58 -14.40
C ARG A 18 6.49 10.94 -14.59
N ILE A 19 6.86 12.20 -14.35
CA ILE A 19 8.25 12.66 -14.43
C ILE A 19 9.12 11.89 -13.44
N LEU A 20 8.67 11.73 -12.19
CA LEU A 20 9.40 10.95 -11.20
C LEU A 20 9.55 9.47 -11.60
N GLY A 21 8.50 8.88 -12.18
CA GLY A 21 8.59 7.53 -12.76
C GLY A 21 9.65 7.42 -13.86
N PHE A 22 9.70 8.41 -14.75
CA PHE A 22 10.70 8.48 -15.81
C PHE A 22 12.12 8.68 -15.27
N VAL A 23 12.30 9.55 -14.27
CA VAL A 23 13.60 9.77 -13.61
C VAL A 23 14.10 8.48 -12.96
N ARG A 24 13.22 7.70 -12.31
CA ARG A 24 13.58 6.38 -11.77
C ARG A 24 14.11 5.47 -12.88
N ASP A 25 13.40 5.38 -14.00
CA ASP A 25 13.78 4.51 -15.10
C ASP A 25 15.10 4.97 -15.76
N MET A 26 15.33 6.29 -15.85
CA MET A 26 16.59 6.88 -16.31
C MET A 26 17.77 6.58 -15.36
N ILE A 27 17.56 6.67 -14.05
CA ILE A 27 18.59 6.32 -13.04
C ILE A 27 18.94 4.84 -13.15
N ILE A 28 17.94 3.96 -13.28
CA ILE A 28 18.17 2.52 -13.45
C ILE A 28 18.97 2.25 -14.73
N ALA A 29 18.59 2.87 -15.85
CA ALA A 29 19.31 2.73 -17.10
C ALA A 29 20.75 3.28 -17.04
N ARG A 30 20.99 4.36 -16.29
CA ARG A 30 22.34 4.94 -16.10
C ARG A 30 23.23 4.12 -15.17
N VAL A 31 22.67 3.54 -14.11
CA VAL A 31 23.43 2.78 -13.10
C VAL A 31 23.71 1.36 -13.57
N PHE A 32 22.73 0.69 -14.17
CA PHE A 32 22.86 -0.71 -14.59
C PHE A 32 23.20 -0.89 -16.07
N GLY A 33 23.00 0.13 -16.91
CA GLY A 33 23.23 0.05 -18.35
C GLY A 33 22.21 -0.83 -19.09
N ALA A 34 22.44 -1.02 -20.39
CA ALA A 34 21.71 -2.00 -21.20
C ALA A 34 22.36 -3.38 -21.00
N GLY A 35 21.89 -4.13 -20.00
CA GLY A 35 22.44 -5.43 -19.64
C GLY A 35 21.38 -6.39 -19.13
N ASP A 36 21.76 -7.65 -18.96
CA ASP A 36 20.82 -8.72 -18.61
C ASP A 36 20.12 -8.50 -17.25
N ALA A 37 20.77 -7.82 -16.31
CA ALA A 37 20.17 -7.43 -15.02
C ALA A 37 19.04 -6.40 -15.16
N THR A 38 19.22 -5.40 -16.04
CA THR A 38 18.22 -4.35 -16.29
C THR A 38 16.97 -4.92 -16.96
N ASP A 39 17.16 -5.82 -17.93
CA ASP A 39 16.07 -6.54 -18.59
C ASP A 39 15.31 -7.46 -17.63
N ALA A 40 16.03 -8.16 -16.74
CA ALA A 40 15.44 -9.00 -15.71
C ALA A 40 14.59 -8.15 -14.74
N PHE A 41 15.11 -7.00 -14.31
CA PHE A 41 14.39 -6.06 -13.45
C PHE A 41 13.12 -5.53 -14.10
N PHE A 42 13.19 -5.02 -15.33
CA PHE A 42 12.00 -4.49 -15.99
C PHE A 42 10.96 -5.58 -16.28
N THR A 43 11.40 -6.81 -16.58
CA THR A 43 10.51 -7.96 -16.78
C THR A 43 9.79 -8.32 -15.49
N ALA A 44 10.52 -8.45 -14.38
CA ALA A 44 9.94 -8.70 -13.07
C ALA A 44 9.00 -7.57 -12.62
N PHE A 45 9.35 -6.31 -12.89
CA PHE A 45 8.56 -5.14 -12.49
C PHE A 45 7.24 -4.97 -13.25
N LYS A 46 7.14 -5.47 -14.48
CA LYS A 46 5.91 -5.37 -15.29
C LYS A 46 4.72 -6.05 -14.63
N LEU A 47 4.94 -7.20 -14.01
CA LEU A 47 3.86 -8.05 -13.50
C LEU A 47 3.13 -7.43 -12.29
N PRO A 48 3.80 -6.98 -11.21
CA PRO A 48 3.15 -6.24 -10.14
C PRO A 48 2.46 -4.97 -10.66
N ASN A 49 3.09 -4.26 -11.61
CA ASN A 49 2.53 -3.03 -12.15
C ASN A 49 1.26 -3.26 -12.97
N LEU A 50 1.12 -4.42 -13.63
CA LEU A 50 -0.11 -4.81 -14.32
C LEU A 50 -1.25 -5.01 -13.34
N LEU A 51 -1.03 -5.78 -12.26
CA LEU A 51 -2.03 -5.98 -11.20
C LEU A 51 -2.45 -4.64 -10.60
N ARG A 52 -1.48 -3.75 -10.34
CA ARG A 52 -1.75 -2.38 -9.91
C ARG A 52 -2.66 -1.63 -10.85
N ARG A 53 -2.43 -1.73 -12.15
CA ARG A 53 -3.24 -1.04 -13.16
C ARG A 53 -4.66 -1.60 -13.24
N ILE A 54 -4.86 -2.89 -13.00
CA ILE A 54 -6.19 -3.52 -13.05
C ILE A 54 -7.00 -3.22 -11.79
N PHE A 55 -6.41 -3.44 -10.60
CA PHE A 55 -7.13 -3.38 -9.32
C PHE A 55 -7.13 -1.99 -8.66
N ALA A 56 -6.13 -1.14 -8.90
CA ALA A 56 -6.05 0.19 -8.28
C ALA A 56 -6.53 1.32 -9.21
N GLU A 57 -6.16 1.24 -10.49
CA GLU A 57 -6.41 2.32 -11.47
C GLU A 57 -7.50 1.95 -12.49
N GLY A 58 -7.82 0.67 -12.63
CA GLY A 58 -8.62 0.13 -13.73
C GLY A 58 -10.09 -0.07 -13.38
N ALA A 59 -10.63 -1.23 -13.77
CA ALA A 59 -12.06 -1.55 -13.70
C ALA A 59 -12.64 -1.42 -12.27
N PHE A 60 -11.85 -1.76 -11.25
CA PHE A 60 -12.27 -1.62 -9.86
C PHE A 60 -12.58 -0.17 -9.49
N ALA A 61 -11.70 0.78 -9.85
CA ALA A 61 -11.90 2.19 -9.53
C ALA A 61 -13.13 2.77 -10.26
N GLN A 62 -13.37 2.33 -11.50
CA GLN A 62 -14.54 2.76 -12.28
C GLN A 62 -15.86 2.29 -11.67
N ALA A 63 -15.92 1.07 -11.13
CA ALA A 63 -17.12 0.56 -10.45
C ALA A 63 -17.27 1.11 -9.02
N PHE A 64 -16.15 1.28 -8.30
CA PHE A 64 -16.15 1.66 -6.90
C PHE A 64 -16.49 3.14 -6.65
N VAL A 65 -15.96 4.06 -7.48
CA VAL A 65 -16.17 5.51 -7.29
C VAL A 65 -17.65 5.93 -7.30
N PRO A 66 -18.50 5.50 -8.25
CA PRO A 66 -19.92 5.85 -8.23
C PRO A 66 -20.66 5.29 -7.01
N ILE A 67 -20.39 4.04 -6.63
CA ILE A 67 -21.00 3.40 -5.44
C ILE A 67 -20.58 4.15 -4.17
N LEU A 68 -19.32 4.53 -4.06
CA LEU A 68 -18.84 5.33 -2.94
C LEU A 68 -19.51 6.71 -2.89
N ALA A 69 -19.75 7.34 -4.04
CA ALA A 69 -20.45 8.62 -4.10
C ALA A 69 -21.90 8.50 -3.63
N GLU A 70 -22.60 7.43 -4.02
CA GLU A 70 -23.95 7.12 -3.56
C GLU A 70 -24.00 6.86 -2.05
N TYR A 71 -23.09 6.05 -1.51
CA TYR A 71 -22.99 5.80 -0.07
C TYR A 71 -22.76 7.09 0.72
N LYS A 72 -21.90 7.99 0.21
CA LYS A 72 -21.64 9.30 0.83
C LYS A 72 -22.85 10.23 0.85
N GLN A 73 -23.78 10.08 -0.09
CA GLN A 73 -24.98 10.92 -0.18
C GLN A 73 -26.16 10.35 0.61
N THR A 74 -26.27 9.01 0.67
CA THR A 74 -27.45 8.32 1.21
C THR A 74 -27.28 7.75 2.61
N LYS A 75 -26.03 7.52 3.05
CA LYS A 75 -25.72 6.85 4.34
C LYS A 75 -24.94 7.76 5.26
N SER A 76 -24.89 7.40 6.55
CA SER A 76 -24.08 8.13 7.52
C SER A 76 -22.58 8.02 7.20
N PRO A 77 -21.75 8.97 7.67
CA PRO A 77 -20.31 8.91 7.53
C PRO A 77 -19.71 7.61 8.09
N GLU A 78 -20.26 7.08 9.17
CA GLU A 78 -19.84 5.84 9.82
C GLU A 78 -20.14 4.63 8.93
N ALA A 79 -21.36 4.54 8.38
CA ALA A 79 -21.76 3.46 7.49
C ALA A 79 -20.95 3.45 6.18
N THR A 80 -20.62 4.63 5.64
CA THR A 80 -19.75 4.76 4.48
C THR A 80 -18.33 4.26 4.78
N ARG A 81 -17.78 4.56 5.96
CA ARG A 81 -16.46 4.08 6.36
C ARG A 81 -16.43 2.59 6.57
N GLU A 82 -17.45 2.04 7.21
CA GLU A 82 -17.61 0.61 7.42
C GLU A 82 -17.60 -0.13 6.08
N PHE A 83 -18.34 0.39 5.09
CA PHE A 83 -18.34 -0.12 3.72
C PHE A 83 -16.94 -0.09 3.09
N VAL A 84 -16.25 1.06 3.14
CA VAL A 84 -14.89 1.18 2.57
C VAL A 84 -13.90 0.23 3.28
N ARG A 85 -14.02 0.07 4.60
CA ARG A 85 -13.18 -0.83 5.41
C ARG A 85 -13.36 -2.29 5.00
N HIS A 86 -14.60 -2.73 4.80
CA HIS A 86 -14.91 -4.08 4.32
C HIS A 86 -14.37 -4.33 2.91
N ILE A 87 -14.63 -3.41 1.97
CA ILE A 87 -14.15 -3.54 0.59
C ILE A 87 -12.62 -3.55 0.54
N ALA A 88 -11.96 -2.65 1.26
CA ALA A 88 -10.50 -2.58 1.29
C ALA A 88 -9.90 -3.83 1.95
N GLY A 89 -10.47 -4.31 3.06
CA GLY A 89 -10.04 -5.56 3.72
C GLY A 89 -10.18 -6.78 2.82
N MET A 90 -11.31 -6.92 2.13
CA MET A 90 -11.54 -7.99 1.15
C MET A 90 -10.55 -7.91 -0.01
N LEU A 91 -10.30 -6.72 -0.55
CA LEU A 91 -9.34 -6.52 -1.63
C LEU A 91 -7.91 -6.86 -1.18
N THR A 92 -7.48 -6.41 0.00
CA THR A 92 -6.18 -6.78 0.57
C THR A 92 -6.06 -8.29 0.77
N PHE A 93 -7.12 -8.96 1.23
CA PHE A 93 -7.12 -10.41 1.40
C PHE A 93 -6.96 -11.15 0.06
N VAL A 94 -7.78 -10.81 -0.94
CA VAL A 94 -7.70 -11.39 -2.29
C VAL A 94 -6.32 -11.14 -2.90
N LEU A 95 -5.81 -9.91 -2.81
CA LEU A 95 -4.48 -9.57 -3.32
C LEU A 95 -3.37 -10.33 -2.60
N THR A 96 -3.51 -10.59 -1.30
CA THR A 96 -2.54 -11.39 -0.55
C THR A 96 -2.51 -12.83 -1.06
N ILE A 97 -3.67 -13.44 -1.33
CA ILE A 97 -3.75 -14.79 -1.92
C ILE A 97 -3.12 -14.81 -3.31
N VAL A 98 -3.53 -13.89 -4.19
CA VAL A 98 -2.97 -13.77 -5.55
C VAL A 98 -1.45 -13.57 -5.50
N THR A 99 -0.98 -12.78 -4.55
CA THR A 99 0.45 -12.53 -4.35
C THR A 99 1.18 -13.79 -3.88
N ALA A 100 0.63 -14.51 -2.91
CA ALA A 100 1.21 -15.76 -2.42
C ALA A 100 1.34 -16.79 -3.55
N ILE A 101 0.28 -16.96 -4.35
CA ILE A 101 0.30 -17.81 -5.54
C ILE A 101 1.37 -17.33 -6.53
N GLY A 102 1.44 -16.03 -6.81
CA GLY A 102 2.41 -15.46 -7.74
C GLY A 102 3.87 -15.60 -7.29
N VAL A 103 4.15 -15.57 -5.99
CA VAL A 103 5.49 -15.80 -5.43
C VAL A 103 5.89 -17.27 -5.59
N LEU A 104 4.98 -18.19 -5.28
CA LEU A 104 5.22 -19.63 -5.46
C LEU A 104 5.36 -19.99 -6.94
N ALA A 105 4.55 -19.38 -7.78
CA ALA A 105 4.54 -19.61 -9.23
C ALA A 105 5.51 -18.71 -10.02
N ALA A 106 6.31 -17.90 -9.34
CA ALA A 106 7.24 -16.95 -9.97
C ALA A 106 8.10 -17.54 -11.12
N PRO A 107 8.75 -18.72 -10.98
CA PRO A 107 9.56 -19.27 -12.05
C PRO A 107 8.72 -19.64 -13.29
N TRP A 108 7.53 -20.21 -13.10
CA TRP A 108 6.63 -20.54 -14.22
C TRP A 108 6.07 -19.30 -14.90
N ILE A 109 5.71 -18.28 -14.12
CA ILE A 109 5.19 -17.02 -14.65
C ILE A 109 6.25 -16.31 -15.49
N ILE A 110 7.48 -16.21 -14.99
CA ILE A 110 8.58 -15.60 -15.75
C ILE A 110 8.89 -16.43 -17.00
N HIS A 111 8.90 -17.76 -16.92
CA HIS A 111 9.11 -18.60 -18.09
C HIS A 111 8.04 -18.37 -19.18
N ALA A 112 6.77 -18.24 -18.79
CA ALA A 112 5.67 -17.99 -19.71
C ALA A 112 5.65 -16.57 -20.29
N THR A 113 6.04 -15.56 -19.49
CA THR A 113 5.99 -14.15 -19.89
C THR A 113 7.26 -13.65 -20.57
N ALA A 114 8.41 -14.29 -20.31
CA ALA A 114 9.73 -13.92 -20.79
C ALA A 114 10.35 -15.06 -21.64
N THR A 115 9.64 -15.50 -22.67
CA THR A 115 10.11 -16.55 -23.59
C THR A 115 11.44 -16.20 -24.26
N GLY A 116 11.74 -14.91 -24.44
CA GLY A 116 13.04 -14.41 -24.94
C GLY A 116 14.24 -14.68 -24.02
N PHE A 117 14.04 -15.17 -22.79
CA PHE A 117 15.12 -15.53 -21.86
C PHE A 117 15.40 -17.04 -21.83
N ALA A 118 14.72 -17.85 -22.66
CA ALA A 118 14.87 -19.31 -22.68
C ALA A 118 16.32 -19.79 -22.85
N ASN A 119 17.13 -19.03 -23.61
CA ASN A 119 18.54 -19.36 -23.87
C ASN A 119 19.51 -18.80 -22.80
N LYS A 120 19.00 -18.16 -21.74
CA LYS A 120 19.80 -17.52 -20.67
C LYS A 120 19.25 -17.92 -19.28
N PRO A 121 19.63 -19.08 -18.73
CA PRO A 121 19.10 -19.60 -17.48
C PRO A 121 19.34 -18.66 -16.29
N ASP A 122 20.50 -18.01 -16.23
CA ASP A 122 20.84 -17.07 -15.14
C ASP A 122 19.90 -15.85 -15.11
N LYS A 123 19.51 -15.37 -16.31
CA LYS A 123 18.58 -14.23 -16.46
C LYS A 123 17.16 -14.60 -16.03
N LEU A 124 16.73 -15.82 -16.32
CA LEU A 124 15.44 -16.35 -15.87
C LEU A 124 15.39 -16.49 -14.35
N ALA A 125 16.43 -17.07 -13.74
CA ALA A 125 16.52 -17.22 -12.29
C ALA A 125 16.50 -15.85 -11.58
N LEU A 126 17.31 -14.90 -12.05
CA LEU A 126 17.35 -13.53 -11.51
C LEU A 126 15.99 -12.84 -11.62
N SER A 127 15.30 -12.97 -12.76
CA SER A 127 13.98 -12.38 -12.96
C SER A 127 12.93 -12.97 -12.01
N ALA A 128 12.98 -14.29 -11.77
CA ALA A 128 12.09 -14.96 -10.84
C ALA A 128 12.33 -14.51 -9.39
N ASP A 129 13.59 -14.35 -8.98
CA ASP A 129 13.92 -13.87 -7.63
C ASP A 129 13.52 -12.40 -7.42
N LEU A 130 13.76 -11.55 -8.42
CA LEU A 130 13.26 -10.17 -8.41
C LEU A 130 11.73 -10.12 -8.33
N LEU A 131 11.03 -11.00 -9.05
CA LEU A 131 9.58 -11.08 -8.98
C LEU A 131 9.10 -11.47 -7.57
N ARG A 132 9.73 -12.46 -6.93
CA ARG A 132 9.41 -12.89 -5.55
C ARG A 132 9.58 -11.77 -4.53
N ILE A 133 10.56 -10.87 -4.73
CA ILE A 133 10.77 -9.71 -3.86
C ILE A 133 9.75 -8.62 -4.16
N MET A 134 9.42 -8.39 -5.44
CA MET A 134 8.57 -7.29 -5.86
C MET A 134 7.06 -7.53 -5.64
N PHE A 135 6.60 -8.77 -5.78
CA PHE A 135 5.18 -9.13 -5.66
C PHE A 135 4.58 -8.77 -4.29
N PRO A 136 5.21 -9.12 -3.14
CA PRO A 136 4.70 -8.84 -1.80
C PRO A 136 4.54 -7.36 -1.45
N LEU A 137 5.18 -6.44 -2.16
CA LEU A 137 5.03 -5.00 -1.93
C LEU A 137 3.61 -4.52 -2.25
N TYR A 138 2.90 -5.18 -3.17
CA TYR A 138 1.58 -4.76 -3.63
C TYR A 138 0.47 -4.85 -2.57
N PRO A 139 0.21 -5.99 -1.90
CA PRO A 139 -0.80 -6.05 -0.84
C PRO A 139 -0.47 -5.13 0.35
N VAL A 140 0.82 -4.84 0.59
CA VAL A 140 1.26 -3.92 1.64
C VAL A 140 0.80 -2.48 1.36
N ASP A 141 0.88 -2.01 0.11
CA ASP A 141 0.38 -0.69 -0.27
C ASP A 141 -1.12 -0.53 0.06
N PHE A 142 -1.92 -1.56 -0.21
CA PHE A 142 -3.36 -1.58 0.10
C PHE A 142 -3.63 -1.66 1.60
N ALA A 143 -2.86 -2.45 2.34
CA ALA A 143 -2.96 -2.52 3.80
C ALA A 143 -2.67 -1.17 4.47
N VAL A 144 -1.70 -0.41 3.94
CA VAL A 144 -1.38 0.95 4.42
C VAL A 144 -2.56 1.91 4.17
N VAL A 145 -3.28 1.76 3.06
CA VAL A 145 -4.50 2.55 2.79
C VAL A 145 -5.56 2.28 3.85
N ILE A 146 -5.81 1.01 4.20
CA ILE A 146 -6.74 0.66 5.29
C ILE A 146 -6.32 1.31 6.61
N CYS A 147 -5.05 1.22 6.96
CA CYS A 147 -4.51 1.83 8.17
C CYS A 147 -4.76 3.35 8.18
N ARG A 148 -4.61 4.04 7.04
CA ARG A 148 -4.89 5.47 6.94
C ARG A 148 -6.36 5.81 7.11
N LEU A 149 -7.25 5.00 6.52
CA LEU A 149 -8.70 5.19 6.64
C LEU A 149 -9.15 5.10 8.09
N ASP A 150 -8.58 4.17 8.85
CA ASP A 150 -8.89 3.97 10.27
C ASP A 150 -8.34 5.12 11.14
N THR A 151 -7.15 5.65 10.78
CA THR A 151 -6.51 6.74 11.55
C THR A 151 -7.22 8.10 11.39
N GLN A 152 -8.14 8.27 10.43
CA GLN A 152 -8.85 9.55 10.22
C GLN A 152 -9.81 9.91 11.36
N HIS A 153 -10.11 8.98 12.27
CA HIS A 153 -11.03 9.20 13.38
C HIS A 153 -10.36 9.64 14.70
N LEU A 154 -9.03 9.60 14.78
CA LEU A 154 -8.34 10.16 15.94
C LEU A 154 -8.49 11.69 15.91
N PRO A 155 -8.81 12.34 17.04
CA PRO A 155 -8.87 13.79 17.12
C PRO A 155 -7.54 14.35 16.60
N GLN A 156 -7.63 15.27 15.63
CA GLN A 156 -6.47 15.96 15.08
C GLN A 156 -5.86 16.81 16.21
N VAL A 157 -4.91 16.26 16.96
CA VAL A 157 -4.10 17.05 17.90
C VAL A 157 -3.31 18.04 17.05
N PRO A 158 -3.51 19.36 17.19
CA PRO A 158 -2.80 20.35 16.39
C PRO A 158 -1.32 20.30 16.78
N ASN A 159 -0.51 19.58 16.00
CA ASN A 159 0.93 19.54 16.20
C ASN A 159 1.60 20.12 14.95
N PRO A 160 2.12 21.37 15.02
CA PRO A 160 2.63 22.12 13.86
C PRO A 160 3.88 21.51 13.18
N ARG A 161 4.37 20.35 13.67
CA ARG A 161 5.55 19.67 13.13
C ARG A 161 5.26 18.54 12.14
N LEU A 162 4.00 18.23 11.84
CA LEU A 162 3.64 17.07 11.03
C LEU A 162 2.82 17.40 9.77
N HIS A 163 3.20 18.45 9.04
CA HIS A 163 2.69 18.73 7.70
C HIS A 163 3.25 17.79 6.60
N ALA A 164 3.44 16.51 6.93
CA ALA A 164 3.98 15.49 6.02
C ALA A 164 2.90 14.56 5.42
N GLY A 165 1.62 14.81 5.69
CA GLY A 165 0.52 13.93 5.24
C GLY A 165 0.13 14.08 3.77
N ALA A 166 0.46 15.21 3.12
CA ALA A 166 0.00 15.53 1.77
C ALA A 166 0.92 15.06 0.64
N ALA A 167 2.17 14.66 0.94
CA ALA A 167 3.17 14.27 -0.07
C ALA A 167 3.25 12.75 -0.30
N GLU A 168 2.60 11.93 0.53
CA GLU A 168 2.85 10.49 0.54
C GLU A 168 2.37 9.67 -0.67
N PRO A 169 1.37 10.07 -1.49
CA PRO A 169 1.05 9.32 -2.72
C PRO A 169 2.23 9.28 -3.71
N VAL A 170 3.08 10.32 -3.67
CA VAL A 170 4.28 10.44 -4.53
C VAL A 170 5.46 9.65 -3.96
N VAL A 171 5.63 9.63 -2.63
CA VAL A 171 6.75 8.97 -1.95
C VAL A 171 6.67 7.44 -2.01
N HIS A 172 5.47 6.86 -2.01
CA HIS A 172 5.31 5.41 -2.04
C HIS A 172 5.78 4.77 -3.36
N ARG A 173 5.72 5.51 -4.48
CA ARG A 173 6.20 5.04 -5.79
C ARG A 173 7.73 4.97 -5.89
N PHE A 174 8.44 5.59 -4.96
CA PHE A 174 9.90 5.68 -4.93
C PHE A 174 10.54 4.90 -3.78
N ARG A 175 9.81 4.08 -3.01
CA ARG A 175 10.47 3.28 -1.97
C ARG A 175 11.38 2.23 -2.63
N PRO A 176 12.72 2.36 -2.51
CA PRO A 176 13.56 1.20 -2.77
C PRO A 176 13.19 0.12 -1.75
N VAL A 177 13.33 -1.15 -2.14
CA VAL A 177 13.14 -2.32 -1.28
C VAL A 177 13.78 -2.00 0.08
N PRO A 178 13.00 -1.88 1.17
CA PRO A 178 13.56 -1.54 2.46
C PRO A 178 14.61 -2.60 2.80
N ARG A 179 15.85 -2.19 3.10
CA ARG A 179 16.90 -3.10 3.58
C ARG A 179 16.45 -3.95 4.79
N ALA A 180 15.41 -3.51 5.50
CA ALA A 180 14.74 -4.24 6.58
C ALA A 180 13.94 -5.48 6.13
N LEU A 181 13.65 -5.67 4.84
CA LEU A 181 12.98 -6.87 4.31
C LEU A 181 13.94 -7.99 3.92
N LEU A 182 15.26 -7.76 3.99
CA LEU A 182 16.28 -8.81 3.76
C LEU A 182 16.50 -9.72 4.98
N ARG A 183 15.73 -9.53 6.07
CA ARG A 183 15.72 -10.44 7.22
C ARG A 183 14.34 -11.10 7.39
N PRO A 184 14.24 -12.44 7.32
CA PRO A 184 12.97 -13.17 7.45
C PRO A 184 12.29 -13.02 8.84
N ALA A 185 12.98 -12.49 9.84
CA ALA A 185 12.45 -12.30 11.19
C ALA A 185 11.45 -11.11 11.31
N ASP A 186 11.53 -10.10 10.43
CA ASP A 186 10.76 -8.85 10.59
C ASP A 186 9.38 -8.88 9.90
N TYR A 187 9.12 -9.84 9.01
CA TYR A 187 7.85 -9.98 8.30
C TYR A 187 6.68 -10.36 9.23
N ARG A 188 6.94 -11.17 10.26
CA ARG A 188 5.94 -11.63 11.25
C ARG A 188 5.48 -10.52 12.21
N ALA A 189 6.29 -9.47 12.41
CA ALA A 189 6.00 -8.37 13.32
C ALA A 189 5.32 -7.16 12.64
N GLY A 190 5.34 -7.09 11.31
CA GLY A 190 4.99 -5.87 10.56
C GLY A 190 3.51 -5.57 10.43
N VAL A 191 2.64 -6.58 10.32
CA VAL A 191 1.23 -6.33 9.96
C VAL A 191 0.38 -5.97 11.20
N GLY A 192 0.58 -6.68 12.32
CA GLY A 192 -0.08 -6.34 13.59
C GLY A 192 0.63 -5.24 14.40
N GLY A 193 1.96 -5.11 14.26
CA GLY A 193 2.78 -4.20 15.05
C GLY A 193 2.72 -2.74 14.61
N VAL A 194 2.53 -2.45 13.32
CA VAL A 194 2.50 -1.07 12.82
C VAL A 194 1.23 -0.35 13.25
N CYS A 195 0.09 -1.04 13.24
CA CYS A 195 -1.17 -0.50 13.75
C CYS A 195 -1.09 -0.34 15.29
N ARG A 196 -0.62 -1.37 16.00
CA ARG A 196 -0.54 -1.35 17.47
C ARG A 196 0.49 -0.34 17.99
N ARG A 197 1.64 -0.15 17.35
CA ARG A 197 2.66 0.83 17.78
C ARG A 197 2.26 2.27 17.47
N ARG A 198 1.57 2.56 16.35
CA ARG A 198 1.09 3.93 16.07
C ARG A 198 -0.11 4.32 16.93
N VAL A 199 -0.97 3.35 17.28
CA VAL A 199 -2.06 3.54 18.24
C VAL A 199 -1.50 3.67 19.67
N ALA A 200 -0.61 2.77 20.11
CA ALA A 200 -0.03 2.80 21.46
C ALA A 200 0.88 4.00 21.71
N ALA A 201 1.61 4.50 20.70
CA ALA A 201 2.41 5.72 20.83
C ALA A 201 1.58 7.02 20.84
N ARG A 202 0.26 6.94 20.63
CA ARG A 202 -0.66 8.10 20.58
C ARG A 202 -1.83 8.04 21.55
N ILE A 203 -2.00 6.95 22.30
CA ILE A 203 -2.86 6.96 23.49
C ILE A 203 -2.04 7.62 24.59
N PRO A 204 -2.36 8.85 25.03
CA PRO A 204 -1.71 9.39 26.20
C PRO A 204 -1.98 8.45 27.38
N THR A 205 -0.95 8.22 28.18
CA THR A 205 -0.91 7.50 29.45
C THR A 205 -1.79 8.15 30.54
N ALA A 206 -2.94 8.71 30.16
CA ALA A 206 -3.87 9.45 31.03
C ALA A 206 -5.14 8.63 31.38
N LEU A 207 -5.36 7.47 30.77
CA LEU A 207 -6.49 6.57 31.08
C LEU A 207 -6.14 5.43 32.05
N ALA A 208 -4.90 5.33 32.53
CA ALA A 208 -4.49 4.34 33.52
C ALA A 208 -4.89 4.71 34.98
N GLY A 209 -5.54 5.87 35.19
CA GLY A 209 -5.85 6.40 36.54
C GLY A 209 -7.33 6.47 36.93
N GLN A 210 -8.29 6.06 36.08
CA GLN A 210 -9.73 6.23 36.35
C GLN A 210 -10.52 4.94 36.62
N THR A 211 -9.86 3.81 36.88
CA THR A 211 -10.50 2.63 37.47
C THR A 211 -10.41 2.67 39.00
N ARG A 212 -11.09 3.63 39.62
CA ARG A 212 -11.48 3.53 41.04
C ARG A 212 -12.99 3.76 41.16
N VAL A 213 -13.75 2.85 40.55
CA VAL A 213 -15.20 2.73 40.76
C VAL A 213 -15.41 2.06 42.12
N SER A 214 -15.86 2.88 43.07
CA SER A 214 -16.91 2.62 44.07
C SER A 214 -17.18 1.15 44.44
N GLN A 215 -16.83 0.78 45.67
CA GLN A 215 -17.37 -0.40 46.37
C GLN A 215 -18.91 -0.37 46.40
N PRO A 216 -19.59 -1.52 46.23
CA PRO A 216 -21.04 -1.60 46.39
C PRO A 216 -21.42 -1.63 47.87
N ALA A 217 -22.47 -0.90 48.21
CA ALA A 217 -23.19 -0.99 49.47
C ALA A 217 -23.68 -2.43 49.70
N GLN A 218 -23.31 -3.02 50.83
CA GLN A 218 -23.97 -4.22 51.35
C GLN A 218 -25.18 -3.79 52.17
N ALA A 219 -26.35 -4.28 51.76
CA ALA A 219 -27.54 -4.33 52.58
C ALA A 219 -27.41 -5.48 53.59
N GLY A 220 -27.79 -5.22 54.85
CA GLY A 220 -27.92 -6.21 55.90
C GLY A 220 -28.66 -5.61 57.07
N LEU A 221 -29.76 -6.27 57.46
CA LEU A 221 -30.58 -6.03 58.65
C LEU A 221 -29.77 -5.85 59.94
#